data_AF-A0A2D4MEQ7-F1
#
_entry.id   AF-A0A2D4MEQ7-F1
#
_cell.length_a   1.000
_cell.length_b   1.000
_cell.length_c   1.000
_cell.angle_alpha   90.00
_cell.angle_beta   90.00
_cell.angle_gamma   90.00
#
_symmetry.space_group_name_H-M   'P 1'
#
loop_
_entity.id
_entity.type
_entity.pdbx_description
1 polymer ?
#
loop_
_entity_poly.entity_id
_entity_poly.type
_entity_poly.pdbx_seq_one_letter_code
_entity_poly.pdbx_strand_id
1 'polypeptide(L)'
;FERFEHMCEFSFQEKIEAINQAIANEYEVRRKLLVKRLDVTVQSFGWSDRAKSQTEKLAKVYQPKRAILSAKSAISVAHLLAARQDLSKIMRTSSGSIREKTACAINKVLMGRVPDRGGRPNEIEPPPPEMPPWQKRQDGPQQQSGGRGGRGGYESSYGGRGGYDQG
;
A
#
# COMPACT_ATOMS: atom_id res chain seq x y z
N PHE A 1 -12.63 30.97 39.45
CA PHE A 1 -12.97 30.50 38.08
C PHE A 1 -11.84 30.80 37.10
N GLU A 2 -11.40 32.06 36.96
CA GLU A 2 -10.28 32.45 36.08
C GLU A 2 -8.95 31.70 36.33
N ARG A 3 -8.58 31.44 37.60
CA ARG A 3 -7.40 30.63 37.93
C ARG A 3 -7.47 29.18 37.44
N PHE A 4 -8.67 28.61 37.35
CA PHE A 4 -8.87 27.23 36.90
C PHE A 4 -8.81 27.15 35.37
N GLU A 5 -9.36 28.15 34.65
CA GLU A 5 -9.21 28.24 33.19
C GLU A 5 -7.75 28.45 32.78
N HIS A 6 -7.03 29.35 33.47
CA HIS A 6 -5.59 29.57 33.20
C HIS A 6 -4.73 28.32 33.43
N MET A 7 -5.02 27.51 34.45
CA MET A 7 -4.30 26.24 34.65
C MET A 7 -4.65 25.21 33.55
N CYS A 8 -5.89 25.20 33.08
CA CYS A 8 -6.32 24.27 32.04
C CYS A 8 -5.69 24.63 30.67
N GLU A 9 -5.62 25.91 30.33
CA GLU A 9 -4.92 26.42 29.15
C GLU A 9 -3.41 26.12 29.20
N PHE A 10 -2.77 26.30 30.36
CA PHE A 10 -1.35 25.99 30.54
C PHE A 10 -1.08 24.50 30.33
N SER A 11 -1.88 23.61 30.92
CA SER A 11 -1.76 22.16 30.73
C SER A 11 -2.01 21.72 29.28
N PHE A 12 -2.92 22.40 28.57
CA PHE A 12 -3.19 22.10 27.17
C PHE A 12 -2.02 22.49 26.25
N GLN A 13 -1.43 23.66 26.48
CA GLN A 13 -0.27 24.13 25.75
C GLN A 13 0.94 23.18 25.91
N GLU A 14 1.23 22.75 27.14
CA GLU A 14 2.29 21.77 27.42
C GLU A 14 2.09 20.45 26.66
N LYS A 15 0.85 19.97 26.58
CA LYS A 15 0.52 18.75 25.83
C LYS A 15 0.77 18.91 24.34
N ILE A 16 0.37 20.04 23.76
CA ILE A 16 0.61 20.34 22.34
C ILE A 16 2.11 20.42 22.05
N GLU A 17 2.87 21.06 22.93
CA GLU A 17 4.32 21.17 22.79
C GLU A 17 5.01 19.82 22.86
N ALA A 18 4.60 18.96 23.80
CA ALA A 18 5.11 17.59 23.92
C ALA A 18 4.83 16.78 22.64
N ILE A 19 3.61 16.86 22.10
CA ILE A 19 3.24 16.20 20.83
C ILE A 19 4.07 16.75 19.68
N ASN A 20 4.18 18.08 19.55
CA ASN A 20 4.95 18.71 18.50
C ASN A 20 6.44 18.30 18.56
N GLN A 21 7.00 18.19 19.76
CA GLN A 21 8.39 17.75 19.96
C GLN A 21 8.58 16.28 19.52
N ALA A 22 7.69 15.39 19.93
CA ALA A 22 7.73 13.97 19.53
C ALA A 22 7.66 13.84 17.99
N ILE A 23 6.73 14.55 17.37
CA ILE A 23 6.55 14.59 15.92
C ILE A 23 7.78 15.19 15.23
N ALA A 24 8.32 16.30 15.72
CA ALA A 24 9.49 16.95 15.16
C ALA A 24 10.72 16.02 15.14
N ASN A 25 10.93 15.27 16.22
CA ASN A 25 12.01 14.28 16.34
C ASN A 25 11.84 13.16 15.30
N GLU A 26 10.62 12.61 15.19
CA GLU A 26 10.34 11.55 14.23
C GLU A 26 10.54 12.01 12.77
N TYR A 27 10.05 13.20 12.43
CA TYR A 27 10.25 13.78 11.10
C TYR A 27 11.70 14.17 10.83
N GLU A 28 12.49 14.53 11.84
CA GLU A 28 13.93 14.75 11.68
C GLU A 28 14.62 13.46 11.22
N VAL A 29 14.33 12.33 11.88
CA VAL A 29 14.88 11.01 11.49
C VAL A 29 14.46 10.66 10.06
N ARG A 30 13.17 10.82 9.73
CA ARG A 30 12.67 10.57 8.36
C ARG A 30 13.35 11.45 7.32
N ARG A 31 13.55 12.76 7.61
CA ARG A 31 14.24 13.68 6.71
C ARG A 31 15.69 13.27 6.50
N LYS A 32 16.43 12.92 7.56
CA LYS A 32 17.80 12.39 7.45
C LYS A 32 17.88 11.18 6.53
N LEU A 33 16.95 10.23 6.68
CA LEU A 33 16.87 9.05 5.82
C LEU A 33 16.64 9.45 4.35
N LEU A 34 15.61 10.24 4.06
CA LEU A 34 15.26 10.64 2.69
C LEU A 34 16.43 11.37 2.01
N VAL A 35 17.05 12.26 2.76
CA VAL A 35 18.22 13.01 2.33
C VAL A 35 19.41 12.07 2.04
N LYS A 36 19.66 11.08 2.91
CA LYS A 36 20.72 10.09 2.68
C LYS A 36 20.41 9.16 1.51
N ARG A 37 19.15 8.75 1.31
CA ARG A 37 18.71 8.00 0.12
C ARG A 37 19.00 8.79 -1.14
N LEU A 38 18.73 10.09 -1.14
CA LEU A 38 19.05 10.96 -2.26
C LEU A 38 20.56 10.98 -2.53
N ASP A 39 21.39 11.17 -1.49
CA ASP A 39 22.86 11.13 -1.63
C ASP A 39 23.36 9.82 -2.25
N VAL A 40 22.91 8.68 -1.72
CA VAL A 40 23.32 7.35 -2.22
C VAL A 40 22.84 7.11 -3.65
N THR A 41 21.64 7.59 -4.00
CA THR A 41 21.11 7.51 -5.38
C THR A 41 21.95 8.36 -6.34
N VAL A 42 22.42 9.53 -5.92
CA VAL A 42 23.31 10.35 -6.75
C VAL A 42 24.69 9.71 -6.88
N GLN A 43 25.21 9.13 -5.80
CA GLN A 43 26.48 8.41 -5.79
C GLN A 43 26.47 7.19 -6.71
N SER A 44 25.35 6.46 -6.81
CA SER A 44 25.25 5.27 -7.67
C SER A 44 25.43 5.60 -9.16
N PHE A 45 25.14 6.82 -9.60
CA PHE A 45 25.43 7.22 -10.98
C PHE A 45 26.92 7.14 -11.30
N GLY A 46 27.82 7.41 -10.35
CA GLY A 46 29.27 7.38 -10.54
C GLY A 46 29.87 5.99 -10.80
N TRP A 47 29.06 4.92 -10.78
CA TRP A 47 29.54 3.55 -10.98
C TRP A 47 29.74 3.19 -12.46
N SER A 48 29.15 3.96 -13.39
CA SER A 48 29.34 3.75 -14.84
C SER A 48 30.45 4.65 -15.40
N ASP A 49 31.24 4.15 -16.35
CA ASP A 49 32.34 4.92 -16.95
C ASP A 49 31.85 6.18 -17.69
N ARG A 50 30.68 6.09 -18.32
CA ARG A 50 30.00 7.24 -18.94
C ARG A 50 29.70 8.33 -17.92
N ALA A 51 29.20 7.98 -16.74
CA ALA A 51 28.81 8.94 -15.72
C ALA A 51 29.99 9.52 -14.96
N LYS A 52 31.11 8.78 -14.80
CA LYS A 52 32.35 9.31 -14.22
C LYS A 52 32.80 10.59 -14.93
N SER A 53 32.74 10.62 -16.26
CA SER A 53 33.05 11.80 -17.08
C SER A 53 32.12 13.02 -16.86
N GLN A 54 30.93 12.81 -16.29
CA GLN A 54 29.93 13.85 -16.05
C GLN A 54 29.76 14.20 -14.56
N THR A 55 30.60 13.64 -13.68
CA THR A 55 30.48 13.79 -12.22
C THR A 55 30.54 15.25 -11.79
N GLU A 56 31.43 16.04 -12.38
CA GLU A 56 31.56 17.48 -12.07
C GLU A 56 30.30 18.26 -12.43
N LYS A 57 29.72 17.98 -13.60
CA LYS A 57 28.46 18.62 -14.03
C LYS A 57 27.31 18.24 -13.10
N LEU A 58 27.24 16.97 -12.68
CA LEU A 58 26.26 16.49 -11.73
C LEU A 58 26.43 17.16 -10.36
N ALA A 59 27.66 17.24 -9.85
CA ALA A 59 27.97 17.90 -8.59
C ALA A 59 27.59 19.39 -8.61
N LYS A 60 27.87 20.10 -9.70
CA LYS A 60 27.50 21.51 -9.88
C LYS A 60 25.99 21.76 -9.74
N VAL A 61 25.16 20.80 -10.16
CA VAL A 61 23.69 20.89 -10.03
C VAL A 61 23.20 20.37 -8.68
N TYR A 62 23.80 19.29 -8.17
CA TYR A 62 23.35 18.61 -6.97
C TYR A 62 23.71 19.36 -5.69
N GLN A 63 24.95 19.83 -5.54
CA GLN A 63 25.45 20.42 -4.30
C GLN A 63 24.62 21.64 -3.84
N PRO A 64 24.22 22.59 -4.71
CA PRO A 64 23.37 23.70 -4.28
C PRO A 64 22.00 23.23 -3.77
N LYS A 65 21.39 22.25 -4.45
CA LYS A 65 20.10 21.68 -4.02
C LYS A 65 20.24 20.95 -2.70
N ARG A 66 21.35 20.22 -2.53
CA ARG A 66 21.63 19.45 -1.32
C ARG A 66 21.81 20.34 -0.09
N ALA A 67 22.44 21.50 -0.25
CA ALA A 67 22.68 22.47 0.82
C ALA A 67 21.38 23.06 1.40
N ILE A 68 20.33 23.18 0.57
CA ILE A 68 19.01 23.71 1.00
C ILE A 68 18.22 22.66 1.78
N LEU A 69 18.50 21.37 1.57
CA LEU A 69 17.78 20.27 2.23
C LEU A 69 18.26 20.08 3.68
N SER A 70 17.53 20.68 4.61
CA SER A 70 17.74 20.49 6.05
C SER A 70 16.96 19.30 6.60
N ALA A 71 17.57 18.60 7.57
CA ALA A 71 16.89 17.57 8.35
C ALA A 71 15.95 18.16 9.42
N LYS A 72 16.20 19.40 9.85
CA LYS A 72 15.47 20.03 10.94
C LYS A 72 14.10 20.53 10.49
N SER A 73 13.15 20.40 11.41
CA SER A 73 11.82 21.00 11.30
C SER A 73 11.92 22.52 11.41
N ALA A 74 11.28 23.26 10.50
CA ALA A 74 11.04 24.70 10.67
C ALA A 74 9.65 25.00 11.25
N ILE A 75 8.84 23.95 11.51
CA ILE A 75 7.46 24.08 11.97
C ILE A 75 7.46 24.23 13.50
N SER A 76 6.86 25.31 13.99
CA SER A 76 6.61 25.57 15.41
C SER A 76 5.13 25.50 15.73
N VAL A 77 4.79 25.45 17.03
CA VAL A 77 3.38 25.43 17.48
C VAL A 77 2.60 26.65 16.97
N ALA A 78 3.24 27.83 16.88
CA ALA A 78 2.62 29.01 16.30
C ALA A 78 2.20 28.81 14.83
N HIS A 79 2.98 28.06 14.04
CA HIS A 79 2.61 27.72 12.67
C HIS A 79 1.41 26.76 12.61
N LEU A 80 1.27 25.87 13.60
CA LEU A 80 0.12 24.97 13.71
C LEU A 80 -1.16 25.75 14.06
N LEU A 81 -1.08 26.68 15.00
CA LEU A 81 -2.22 27.52 15.39
C LEU A 81 -2.64 28.49 14.27
N ALA A 82 -1.69 28.97 13.48
CA ALA A 82 -1.96 29.82 12.32
C ALA A 82 -2.41 29.04 11.07
N ALA A 83 -2.32 27.71 11.07
CA ALA A 83 -2.65 26.88 9.90
C ALA A 83 -4.17 26.91 9.63
N ARG A 84 -4.55 27.17 8.37
CA ARG A 84 -5.94 27.06 7.93
C ARG A 84 -6.36 25.59 7.83
N GLN A 85 -7.66 25.32 8.02
CA GLN A 85 -8.26 23.99 7.99
C GLN A 85 -7.86 23.17 6.74
N ASP A 86 -7.65 23.82 5.60
CA ASP A 86 -7.34 23.17 4.33
C ASP A 86 -5.98 22.46 4.29
N LEU A 87 -5.02 22.83 5.14
CA LEU A 87 -3.70 22.16 5.21
C LEU A 87 -3.77 20.74 5.81
N SER A 88 -4.86 20.41 6.49
CA SER A 88 -5.10 19.06 7.04
C SER A 88 -5.61 18.07 5.98
N LYS A 89 -6.01 18.55 4.80
CA LYS A 89 -6.50 17.70 3.71
C LYS A 89 -5.32 16.95 3.08
N ILE A 90 -5.21 15.66 3.36
CA ILE A 90 -4.20 14.78 2.75
C ILE A 90 -4.50 14.65 1.25
N MET A 91 -3.74 15.36 0.43
CA MET A 91 -3.81 15.22 -1.02
C MET A 91 -3.09 13.96 -1.47
N ARG A 92 -3.75 13.14 -2.30
CA ARG A 92 -3.11 11.98 -2.93
C ARG A 92 -1.96 12.45 -3.81
N THR A 93 -0.74 11.98 -3.54
CA THR A 93 0.46 12.23 -4.37
C THR A 93 0.31 11.73 -5.81
N SER A 94 -0.59 10.77 -6.04
CA SER A 94 -0.94 10.26 -7.36
C SER A 94 -1.96 11.13 -8.11
N SER A 95 -2.45 12.22 -7.52
CA SER A 95 -3.47 13.08 -8.14
C SER A 95 -2.94 13.74 -9.42
N GLY A 96 -3.85 13.99 -10.36
CA GLY A 96 -3.52 14.61 -11.65
C GLY A 96 -2.78 15.95 -11.48
N SER A 97 -3.21 16.78 -10.53
CA SER A 97 -2.60 18.10 -10.25
C SER A 97 -1.17 18.02 -9.71
N ILE A 98 -0.81 16.95 -8.99
CA ILE A 98 0.56 16.72 -8.51
C ILE A 98 1.42 16.11 -9.61
N ARG A 99 0.86 15.18 -10.40
CA ARG A 99 1.55 14.54 -11.52
C ARG A 99 1.84 15.51 -12.67
N GLU A 100 0.97 16.47 -12.93
CA GLU A 100 1.17 17.53 -13.92
C GLU A 100 2.49 18.28 -13.69
N LYS A 101 2.79 18.60 -12.41
CA LYS A 101 4.03 19.28 -12.01
C LYS A 101 5.28 18.38 -12.04
N THR A 102 5.09 17.08 -12.24
CA THR A 102 6.17 16.08 -12.29
C THR A 102 6.35 15.50 -13.71
N ALA A 103 5.68 16.11 -14.71
CA ALA A 103 5.90 15.76 -16.10
C ALA A 103 7.36 16.01 -16.49
N CYS A 104 7.99 15.03 -17.14
CA CYS A 104 9.37 15.14 -17.59
C CYS A 104 9.52 14.45 -18.95
N ALA A 105 10.66 14.65 -19.61
CA ALA A 105 10.93 14.04 -20.91
C ALA A 105 10.80 12.49 -20.91
N ILE A 106 10.85 11.85 -19.74
CA ILE A 106 10.65 10.40 -19.56
C ILE A 106 9.17 10.10 -19.23
N ASN A 107 8.56 10.81 -18.29
CA ASN A 107 7.14 10.69 -17.94
C ASN A 107 6.31 11.73 -18.69
N LYS A 108 6.09 11.48 -19.99
CA LYS A 108 5.44 12.44 -20.90
C LYS A 108 3.91 12.46 -20.79
N VAL A 109 3.29 11.32 -20.46
CA VAL A 109 1.84 11.15 -20.60
C VAL A 109 1.14 11.11 -19.24
N LEU A 110 0.27 12.09 -19.01
CA LEU A 110 -0.72 12.06 -17.95
C LEU A 110 -2.00 11.45 -18.54
N MET A 111 -2.30 10.19 -18.20
CA MET A 111 -3.58 9.58 -18.59
C MET A 111 -4.71 10.37 -17.93
N GLY A 112 -5.65 10.86 -18.75
CA GLY A 112 -6.84 11.57 -18.28
C GLY A 112 -7.80 10.66 -17.52
N ARG A 113 -9.06 11.09 -17.36
CA ARG A 113 -10.09 10.19 -16.81
C ARG A 113 -10.21 8.96 -17.70
N VAL A 114 -9.87 7.80 -17.15
CA VAL A 114 -10.06 6.51 -17.81
C VAL A 114 -11.53 6.12 -17.60
N PRO A 115 -12.33 5.97 -18.66
CA PRO A 115 -13.69 5.48 -18.54
C PRO A 115 -13.69 4.10 -17.88
N ASP A 116 -14.79 3.77 -17.21
CA ASP A 116 -14.93 2.45 -16.61
C ASP A 116 -14.75 1.37 -17.68
N ARG A 117 -13.94 0.36 -17.37
CA ARG A 117 -13.61 -0.75 -18.29
C ARG A 117 -14.49 -1.98 -18.05
N GLY A 118 -15.47 -1.87 -17.16
CA GLY A 118 -16.34 -2.98 -16.78
C GLY A 118 -15.58 -4.09 -16.06
N GLY A 119 -16.22 -5.25 -15.92
CA GLY A 119 -15.62 -6.42 -15.25
C GLY A 119 -15.77 -6.39 -13.73
N ARG A 120 -16.67 -5.56 -13.19
CA ARG A 120 -17.04 -5.67 -11.79
C ARG A 120 -17.71 -7.03 -11.59
N PRO A 121 -17.25 -7.87 -10.65
CA PRO A 121 -17.83 -9.20 -10.43
C PRO A 121 -19.35 -9.19 -10.18
N ASN A 122 -19.89 -8.06 -9.71
CA ASN A 122 -21.32 -7.87 -9.45
C ASN A 122 -22.14 -7.51 -10.71
N GLU A 123 -21.49 -7.17 -11.82
CA GLU A 123 -22.12 -6.79 -13.10
C GLU A 123 -22.02 -7.90 -14.16
N ILE A 124 -21.30 -8.99 -13.84
CA ILE A 124 -21.14 -10.15 -14.71
C ILE A 124 -22.24 -11.14 -14.37
N GLU A 125 -23.15 -11.40 -15.31
CA GLU A 125 -24.07 -12.53 -15.17
C GLU A 125 -23.25 -13.82 -15.05
N PRO A 126 -23.53 -14.67 -14.04
CA PRO A 126 -22.83 -15.93 -13.89
C PRO A 126 -23.02 -16.73 -15.19
N PRO A 127 -21.93 -17.28 -15.77
CA PRO A 127 -22.04 -18.04 -17.00
C PRO A 127 -23.06 -19.16 -16.81
N PRO A 128 -23.92 -19.44 -17.79
CA PRO A 128 -24.86 -20.55 -17.72
C PRO A 128 -24.10 -21.82 -17.32
N PRO A 129 -24.64 -22.68 -16.44
CA PRO A 129 -23.97 -23.92 -16.09
C PRO A 129 -23.76 -24.77 -17.35
N GLU A 130 -22.53 -24.76 -17.86
CA GLU A 130 -22.15 -25.36 -19.16
C GLU A 130 -22.12 -26.90 -19.15
N MET A 131 -22.34 -27.53 -17.99
CA MET A 131 -22.17 -28.98 -17.86
C MET A 131 -23.46 -29.65 -17.38
N PRO A 132 -23.97 -30.66 -18.12
CA PRO A 132 -25.10 -31.45 -17.66
C PRO A 132 -24.80 -32.10 -16.30
N PRO A 133 -25.80 -32.23 -15.41
CA PRO A 133 -25.61 -32.95 -14.16
C PRO A 133 -25.18 -34.39 -14.46
N TRP A 134 -24.17 -34.86 -13.72
CA TRP A 134 -23.58 -36.19 -13.88
C TRP A 134 -24.67 -37.27 -13.88
N GLN A 135 -24.87 -37.94 -15.02
CA GLN A 135 -25.71 -39.13 -15.11
C GLN A 135 -24.85 -40.37 -14.86
N LYS A 136 -25.27 -41.21 -13.90
CA LYS A 136 -24.67 -42.52 -13.66
C LYS A 136 -24.83 -43.37 -14.93
N ARG A 137 -23.74 -43.96 -15.43
CA ARG A 137 -23.76 -44.88 -16.58
C ARG A 137 -24.68 -46.06 -16.26
N GLN A 138 -25.54 -46.45 -17.21
CA GLN A 138 -26.33 -47.68 -17.09
C GLN A 138 -25.40 -48.89 -17.04
N ASP A 139 -25.59 -49.76 -16.05
CA ASP A 139 -24.89 -51.03 -15.96
C ASP A 139 -25.33 -51.91 -17.15
N GLY A 140 -24.36 -52.38 -17.94
CA GLY A 140 -24.61 -53.25 -19.09
C GLY A 140 -25.14 -54.62 -18.69
N PRO A 141 -25.77 -55.37 -19.63
CA PRO A 141 -26.46 -56.62 -19.33
C PRO A 141 -25.52 -57.67 -18.73
N GLN A 142 -26.00 -58.28 -17.64
CA GLN A 142 -25.34 -59.30 -16.85
C GLN A 142 -25.07 -60.56 -17.69
N GLN A 143 -23.82 -60.76 -18.10
CA GLN A 143 -23.37 -62.01 -18.70
C GLN A 143 -22.96 -63.01 -17.61
N GLN A 144 -23.64 -64.15 -17.65
CA GLN A 144 -23.52 -65.31 -16.79
C GLN A 144 -22.31 -66.17 -17.22
N SER A 145 -21.19 -66.10 -16.50
CA SER A 145 -20.10 -67.11 -16.48
C SER A 145 -19.04 -66.63 -15.48
N GLY A 146 -18.52 -67.33 -14.49
CA GLY A 146 -18.68 -68.67 -13.96
C GLY A 146 -17.60 -68.83 -12.86
N GLY A 147 -17.93 -69.46 -11.74
CA GLY A 147 -17.01 -70.26 -10.91
C GLY A 147 -15.85 -69.59 -10.12
N ARG A 148 -15.98 -69.67 -8.79
CA ARG A 148 -14.98 -70.05 -7.75
C ARG A 148 -13.98 -69.01 -7.19
N GLY A 149 -14.10 -68.85 -5.87
CA GLY A 149 -13.03 -68.50 -4.91
C GLY A 149 -13.00 -67.02 -4.53
N GLY A 150 -13.01 -66.58 -3.28
CA GLY A 150 -12.93 -67.23 -1.98
C GLY A 150 -12.31 -66.25 -0.98
N ARG A 151 -12.96 -66.09 0.19
CA ARG A 151 -12.37 -65.82 1.52
C ARG A 151 -11.93 -64.39 1.92
N GLY A 152 -12.51 -63.92 3.03
CA GLY A 152 -11.95 -62.97 4.01
C GLY A 152 -12.18 -61.49 3.67
N GLY A 153 -12.85 -60.65 4.45
CA GLY A 153 -12.99 -60.61 5.90
C GLY A 153 -12.01 -59.57 6.47
N TYR A 154 -12.47 -58.34 6.70
CA TYR A 154 -12.16 -57.56 7.90
C TYR A 154 -13.07 -56.33 7.99
N GLU A 155 -13.43 -56.05 9.23
CA GLU A 155 -14.37 -55.07 9.75
C GLU A 155 -13.87 -53.63 9.68
N SER A 156 -14.85 -52.72 9.68
CA SER A 156 -14.92 -51.49 10.46
C SER A 156 -13.69 -50.59 10.57
N SER A 157 -13.85 -49.34 10.16
CA SER A 157 -14.12 -48.22 11.08
C SER A 157 -13.91 -46.87 10.39
N TYR A 158 -14.55 -45.82 10.91
CA TYR A 158 -14.60 -44.41 10.46
C TYR A 158 -15.57 -44.15 9.29
N GLY A 159 -16.81 -43.69 9.49
CA GLY A 159 -17.36 -42.94 10.63
C GLY A 159 -17.12 -41.44 10.47
N GLY A 160 -18.22 -40.70 10.23
CA GLY A 160 -18.34 -39.31 10.66
C GLY A 160 -18.39 -38.24 9.57
N ARG A 161 -19.56 -38.03 8.96
CA ARG A 161 -19.90 -36.74 8.31
C ARG A 161 -21.36 -36.41 8.60
N GLY A 162 -21.59 -35.33 9.33
CA GLY A 162 -22.93 -34.76 9.48
C GLY A 162 -23.03 -33.90 10.73
N GLY A 163 -23.41 -32.63 10.55
CA GLY A 163 -23.79 -31.75 11.66
C GLY A 163 -23.55 -30.29 11.37
N TYR A 164 -24.40 -29.72 10.52
CA TYR A 164 -24.75 -28.31 10.46
C TYR A 164 -25.15 -27.80 11.85
N ASP A 165 -24.81 -26.56 12.20
CA ASP A 165 -25.71 -25.73 13.01
C ASP A 165 -25.44 -24.24 12.80
N GLN A 166 -26.51 -23.47 12.77
CA GLN A 166 -26.57 -22.02 12.66
C GLN A 166 -26.30 -21.38 14.03
N GLY A 167 -25.62 -20.24 14.02
CA GLY A 167 -25.50 -19.29 15.12
C GLY A 167 -24.83 -18.02 14.65
#